data_AF-A0A6P0SK05-F1
#
_entry.id   AF-A0A6P0SK05-F1
#
_cell.length_a   1.000
_cell.length_b   1.000
_cell.length_c   1.000
_cell.angle_alpha   90.00
_cell.angle_beta   90.00
_cell.angle_gamma   90.00
#
_symmetry.space_group_name_H-M   'P 1'
#
loop_
_entity.id
_entity.type
_entity.pdbx_description
1 polymer ?
#
loop_
_entity_poly.entity_id
_entity_poly.type
_entity_poly.pdbx_seq_one_letter_code
_entity_poly.pdbx_strand_id
1 'polypeptide(L)' 'VLSIGSDALPPDPAELRQDYTFPAKIELDKQFIQAYGKEVPLQSGMSISANIRVRKRTVMSIFTEMFLDKTESLTKMR' A
#
# COMPACT_ATOMS: atom_id res chain seq x y z
N VAL A 1 -5.93 0.05 -5.36
CA VAL A 1 -4.63 -0.39 -4.80
C VAL A 1 -4.26 -1.68 -5.49
N LEU A 2 -3.13 -1.69 -6.20
CA LEU A 2 -2.61 -2.86 -6.91
C LEU A 2 -1.89 -3.81 -5.95
N SER A 3 -1.07 -3.26 -5.05
CA SER A 3 -0.35 -4.04 -4.04
C SER A 3 0.03 -3.18 -2.84
N ILE A 4 0.23 -3.85 -1.71
CA ILE A 4 0.86 -3.31 -0.50
C ILE A 4 2.02 -4.25 -0.20
N GLY A 5 3.23 -3.72 -0.03
CA GLY A 5 4.41 -4.50 0.32
C GLY A 5 4.27 -5.09 1.71
N SER A 6 4.75 -6.31 1.87
CA SER A 6 4.66 -7.07 3.11
C SER A 6 5.62 -6.55 4.18
N ASP A 7 6.73 -5.93 3.76
CA ASP A 7 7.77 -5.46 4.66
C ASP A 7 7.53 -4.01 5.08
N ALA A 8 7.53 -3.80 6.39
CA ALA A 8 7.46 -2.48 6.98
C ALA A 8 8.80 -1.77 6.78
N LEU A 9 8.75 -0.57 6.20
CA LEU A 9 9.91 0.29 6.07
C LEU A 9 10.09 1.10 7.35
N PRO A 10 11.31 1.20 7.89
CA PRO A 10 11.57 1.98 9.10
C PRO A 10 11.35 3.48 8.85
N PRO A 11 11.16 4.27 9.91
CA PRO A 11 11.15 5.73 9.83
C PRO A 11 12.41 6.25 9.14
N ASP A 12 12.23 7.18 8.21
CA ASP A 12 13.30 7.81 7.45
C ASP A 12 12.96 9.29 7.22
N PRO A 13 13.60 10.20 7.96
CA PRO A 13 13.39 11.63 7.82
C PRO A 13 13.75 12.18 6.43
N ALA A 14 14.66 11.54 5.68
CA ALA A 14 15.03 11.98 4.34
C ALA A 14 13.90 11.78 3.33
N GLU A 15 13.07 10.76 3.55
CA GLU A 15 11.87 10.45 2.76
C GLU A 15 10.57 10.95 3.42
N LEU A 16 10.66 11.82 4.44
CA LEU A 16 9.51 12.35 5.19
C LEU A 16 8.66 11.26 5.89
N ARG A 17 9.25 10.09 6.18
CA ARG A 17 8.58 9.00 6.92
C ARG A 17 8.88 9.10 8.40
N GLN A 18 7.87 9.44 9.20
CA GLN A 18 8.02 9.53 10.67
C GLN A 18 7.70 8.21 11.39
N ASP A 19 6.92 7.35 10.75
CA ASP A 19 6.44 6.08 11.29
C ASP A 19 6.75 4.91 10.35
N TYR A 20 6.58 3.69 10.86
CA TYR A 20 6.64 2.49 10.03
C TYR A 20 5.61 2.54 8.92
N THR A 21 6.07 2.41 7.68
CA THR A 21 5.22 2.57 6.49
C THR A 21 5.30 1.33 5.61
N PHE A 22 4.17 0.93 5.02
CA PHE A 22 4.14 -0.14 4.03
C PHE A 22 4.08 0.47 2.62
N PRO A 23 5.02 0.14 1.72
CA PRO A 23 5.01 0.69 0.38
C PRO A 23 3.77 0.17 -0.36
N ALA A 24 3.07 1.04 -1.10
CA ALA A 24 1.88 0.64 -1.84
C ALA A 24 1.96 1.09 -3.29
N LYS A 25 1.52 0.22 -4.20
CA LYS A 25 1.32 0.58 -5.61
C LYS A 25 -0.15 0.91 -5.82
N ILE A 26 -0.43 2.14 -6.24
CA ILE A 26 -1.79 2.59 -6.57
C ILE A 26 -1.90 2.84 -8.07
N GLU A 27 -3.08 2.58 -8.61
CA GLU A 27 -3.48 2.97 -9.96
C GLU A 27 -4.36 4.20 -9.84
N LEU A 28 -4.13 5.18 -10.71
CA LEU A 28 -4.94 6.39 -10.77
C LEU A 28 -5.94 6.24 -11.91
N ASP A 29 -7.23 6.43 -11.61
CA ASP A 29 -8.28 6.40 -12.64
C ASP A 29 -8.08 7.49 -13.70
N LYS A 30 -7.47 8.62 -13.30
CA LYS A 30 -7.14 9.75 -14.16
C LYS A 30 -5.76 10.29 -13.81
N GLN A 31 -4.92 10.49 -14.82
CA GLN A 31 -3.57 11.08 -14.68
C GLN A 31 -3.54 12.56 -15.06
N PHE A 32 -4.65 13.27 -14.86
CA PHE A 32 -4.77 14.70 -15.13
C PHE A 32 -5.66 15.36 -14.08
N ILE A 33 -5.45 16.66 -13.89
CA ILE A 33 -6.33 17.53 -13.10
C ILE A 33 -7.08 18.49 -14.04
N GLN A 34 -8.27 18.90 -13.65
CA GLN A 34 -8.94 20.01 -14.32
C GLN A 34 -8.54 21.32 -13.64
N ALA A 35 -7.84 22.18 -14.37
CA ALA A 35 -7.44 23.50 -13.90
C ALA A 35 -7.74 24.51 -15.00
N TYR A 36 -8.37 25.64 -14.63
CA TYR A 36 -8.68 26.73 -15.57
C TYR A 36 -9.45 26.28 -16.82
N GLY A 37 -10.35 25.30 -16.67
CA GLY A 37 -11.14 24.74 -17.79
C GLY A 37 -10.34 23.87 -18.75
N LYS A 38 -9.12 23.46 -18.40
CA LYS A 38 -8.27 22.57 -19.21
C LYS A 38 -7.84 21.35 -18.41
N GLU A 39 -7.63 20.25 -19.12
CA GLU A 39 -7.01 19.04 -18.57
C GLU A 39 -5.49 19.23 -18.56
N VAL A 40 -4.91 19.22 -17.36
CA VAL A 40 -3.47 19.35 -17.15
C VAL A 40 -2.93 18.00 -16.68
N PRO A 41 -2.01 17.37 -17.43
CA PRO A 41 -1.43 16.09 -17.03
C PRO A 41 -0.62 16.23 -15.75
N LEU A 42 -0.68 15.22 -14.88
CA LEU A 42 0.15 15.16 -13.68
C LEU A 42 1.63 15.14 -14.06
N GLN A 43 2.41 16.00 -13.41
CA GLN A 43 3.85 16.12 -13.61
C GLN A 43 4.62 15.56 -12.41
N SER A 44 5.84 15.10 -12.66
CA SER A 44 6.77 14.73 -11.59
C SER A 44 6.99 15.90 -10.64
N GLY A 45 6.98 15.63 -9.34
CA GLY A 45 7.10 16.63 -8.28
C GLY A 45 5.75 17.11 -7.71
N MET A 46 4.63 16.70 -8.30
CA MET A 46 3.31 16.92 -7.70
C MET A 46 3.07 15.97 -6.53
N SER A 47 2.61 16.50 -5.39
CA SER A 47 2.17 15.69 -4.26
C SER A 47 0.74 15.18 -4.49
N ILE A 48 0.48 13.93 -4.11
CA ILE A 48 -0.84 13.31 -4.17
C ILE A 48 -1.28 12.99 -2.74
N SER A 49 -2.48 13.44 -2.38
CA SER A 49 -3.15 13.05 -1.13
C SER A 49 -4.37 12.20 -1.47
N ALA A 50 -4.46 11.01 -0.88
CA ALA A 50 -5.54 10.06 -1.16
C ALA A 50 -6.02 9.37 0.12
N ASN A 51 -7.33 9.12 0.21
CA ASN A 51 -7.92 8.34 1.28
C ASN A 51 -8.01 6.86 0.87
N ILE A 52 -7.29 5.99 1.55
CA ILE A 52 -7.29 4.55 1.27
C ILE A 52 -8.37 3.87 2.12
N ARG A 53 -9.44 3.39 1.48
CA ARG A 53 -10.46 2.55 2.16
C ARG A 53 -10.07 1.08 2.08
N VAL A 54 -9.40 0.58 3.12
CA VAL A 54 -9.11 -0.85 3.27
C VAL A 54 -10.40 -1.62 3.54
N ARG A 55 -10.56 -2.80 2.92
CA ARG A 55 -11.69 -3.69 3.23
C ARG A 55 -11.54 -4.19 4.67
N LYS A 56 -12.66 -4.39 5.38
CA LYS A 56 -12.66 -5.01 6.71
C LYS A 56 -12.24 -6.49 6.58
N ARG A 57 -10.95 -6.77 6.75
CA ARG A 57 -10.48 -8.12 7.10
C ARG A 57 -10.82 -8.31 8.58
N THR A 58 -11.40 -9.43 8.96
CA THR A 58 -11.56 -9.73 10.39
C THR A 58 -10.18 -9.96 10.98
N VAL A 59 -9.95 -9.52 12.23
CA VAL A 59 -8.69 -9.79 12.93
C VAL A 59 -8.39 -11.29 12.95
N MET A 60 -9.43 -12.13 13.04
CA MET A 60 -9.33 -13.58 12.89
C MET A 60 -8.68 -14.01 11.58
N SER A 61 -9.03 -13.40 10.44
CA SER A 61 -8.42 -13.76 9.15
C SER A 61 -6.91 -13.51 9.10
N ILE A 62 -6.44 -12.42 9.73
CA ILE A 62 -5.01 -12.11 9.86
C ILE A 62 -4.31 -13.19 10.70
N PHE A 63 -4.94 -13.59 11.82
CA PHE A 63 -4.40 -14.67 12.65
C PHE A 63 -4.39 -16.02 11.93
N THR A 64 -5.46 -16.39 11.23
CA THR A 64 -5.55 -17.67 10.53
C THR A 64 -4.50 -17.79 9.41
N GLU A 65 -4.23 -16.72 8.66
CA GLU A 65 -3.14 -16.69 7.66
C GLU A 65 -1.77 -16.96 8.31
N MET A 66 -1.46 -16.30 9.44
CA MET A 66 -0.20 -16.56 10.17
C MET A 66 -0.06 -17.99 10.71
N PHE A 67 -1.16 -18.64 11.08
CA PHE A 67 -1.17 -20.05 11.52
C PHE A 67 -1.03 -21.02 10.34
N LEU A 68 -1.72 -20.74 9.22
CA LEU A 68 -1.64 -21.55 8.00
C LEU A 68 -0.21 -21.57 7.42
N ASP A 69 0.46 -20.42 7.32
CA ASP A 69 1.84 -20.33 6.83
C ASP A 69 2.81 -21.23 7.62
N LYS A 70 2.62 -21.35 8.94
CA LYS A 70 3.43 -22.25 9.79
C LYS A 70 3.14 -23.71 9.47
N THR A 71 1.89 -24.09 9.26
CA THR A 71 1.52 -25.48 8.93
C THR A 71 1.97 -25.92 7.54
N GLU A 72 1.99 -25.01 6.56
CA GLU A 72 2.53 -25.29 5.22
C GLU A 72 4.05 -25.49 5.24
N SER A 73 4.78 -24.71 6.05
CA SER A 73 6.24 -24.86 6.20
C SER A 73 6.65 -26.23 6.74
N LEU A 74 5.82 -26.83 7.62
CA LEU A 74 6.02 -28.17 8.17
C LEU A 74 5.71 -29.27 7.14
N THR A 75 4.78 -29.01 6.21
CA THR A 75 4.36 -29.99 5.19
C THR A 75 5.36 -30.05 4.03
N LYS A 76 6.06 -28.94 3.74
CA LYS A 76 7.06 -28.84 2.67
C LYS A 76 8.40 -29.53 2.97
N MET A 77 8.57 -30.07 4.18
CA MET A 77 9.78 -30.78 4.61
C MET A 77 9.64 -32.32 4.62
N ARG A 78 8.54 -32.86 4.07
CA ARG A 78 8.27 -34.31 4.02
C ARG A 78 8.30 -34.86 2.60
#